data_AF-A0A6C0LU02-F1
#
_entry.id   AF-A0A6C0LU02-F1
#
_cell.length_a   1.000
_cell.length_b   1.000
_cell.length_c   1.000
_cell.angle_alpha   90.00
_cell.angle_beta   90.00
_cell.angle_gamma   90.00
#
_symmetry.space_group_name_H-M   'P 1'
#
loop_
_entity.id
_entity.type
_entity.pdbx_description
1 polymer ?
#
loop_
_entity_poly.entity_id
_entity_poly.type
_entity_poly.pdbx_seq_one_letter_code
_entity_poly.pdbx_strand_id
1 'polypeptide(L)'
;MSHKDKKNKKNKKNKKVKAASESNEEIVSENEDFVTNENLASSDEENNEESVKITDKQVRILKAKIIQWLNYDDTIKQMTVNMKKYKDSKKHQEDSIMNMIDKFGLGENKIDVEDNNDGLRGRVYKYKTTTKGPLKEEIIKNALMEAMRDEKQVNQLLKKIDSKRPLTERCYLKRTKGAKE
;
A
#
# COMPACT_ATOMS: atom_id res chain seq x y z
N MET A 1 -58.19 25.54 5.69
CA MET A 1 -58.26 26.09 4.31
C MET A 1 -56.98 25.67 3.60
N SER A 2 -57.01 24.66 2.72
CA SER A 2 -57.34 24.75 1.28
C SER A 2 -56.18 25.39 0.51
N HIS A 3 -55.58 24.88 -0.58
CA HIS A 3 -55.60 23.61 -1.32
C HIS A 3 -54.54 23.76 -2.44
N LYS A 4 -54.12 22.63 -3.04
CA LYS A 4 -53.48 22.40 -4.37
C LYS A 4 -52.00 22.05 -4.33
N ASP A 5 -51.61 20.79 -4.57
CA ASP A 5 -51.67 19.99 -5.82
C ASP A 5 -50.73 20.49 -6.93
N LYS A 6 -49.70 19.70 -7.27
CA LYS A 6 -49.62 18.96 -8.56
C LYS A 6 -48.27 18.24 -8.80
N LYS A 7 -48.37 16.91 -8.91
CA LYS A 7 -47.91 16.04 -10.00
C LYS A 7 -46.44 16.07 -10.50
N ASN A 8 -45.74 14.98 -10.20
CA ASN A 8 -45.38 13.88 -11.14
C ASN A 8 -44.62 14.23 -12.44
N LYS A 9 -43.36 13.76 -12.57
CA LYS A 9 -42.86 13.21 -13.84
C LYS A 9 -41.66 12.26 -13.66
N LYS A 10 -41.95 10.97 -13.86
CA LYS A 10 -41.00 9.93 -14.26
C LYS A 10 -40.26 10.35 -15.53
N ASN A 11 -38.98 10.04 -15.65
CA ASN A 11 -38.39 9.72 -16.95
C ASN A 11 -37.38 8.59 -16.85
N LYS A 12 -37.75 7.50 -17.54
CA LYS A 12 -37.03 6.25 -17.78
C LYS A 12 -36.63 6.28 -19.26
N LYS A 13 -35.38 5.99 -19.62
CA LYS A 13 -34.89 5.46 -20.93
C LYS A 13 -33.35 5.40 -20.88
N ASN A 14 -32.70 4.26 -20.67
CA ASN A 14 -32.40 3.12 -21.57
C ASN A 14 -31.38 3.38 -22.71
N LYS A 15 -30.52 2.35 -22.89
CA LYS A 15 -29.54 2.03 -23.97
C LYS A 15 -28.18 2.75 -23.88
N LYS A 16 -27.03 2.07 -23.99
CA LYS A 16 -26.70 0.95 -24.89
C LYS A 16 -25.48 0.16 -24.39
N VAL A 17 -25.58 -1.17 -24.45
CA VAL A 17 -24.51 -2.16 -24.28
C VAL A 17 -23.69 -2.27 -25.57
N LYS A 18 -22.36 -2.39 -25.45
CA LYS A 18 -21.39 -3.06 -26.33
C LYS A 18 -20.18 -3.37 -25.43
N ALA A 19 -19.81 -4.60 -25.05
CA ALA A 19 -19.56 -5.83 -25.78
C ALA A 19 -18.44 -5.68 -26.83
N ALA A 20 -17.22 -5.99 -26.40
CA ALA A 20 -16.04 -6.46 -27.14
C ALA A 20 -14.90 -6.51 -26.12
N SER A 21 -14.05 -7.52 -26.00
CA SER A 21 -13.96 -8.88 -26.53
C SER A 21 -12.66 -9.40 -25.89
N GLU A 22 -12.67 -10.66 -25.48
CA GLU A 22 -11.47 -11.38 -25.04
C GLU A 22 -10.39 -11.35 -26.11
N SER A 23 -9.14 -11.17 -25.68
CA SER A 23 -7.97 -11.71 -26.37
C SER A 23 -6.91 -12.00 -25.32
N ASN A 24 -6.90 -13.27 -24.88
CA ASN A 24 -5.73 -13.96 -24.38
C ASN A 24 -4.65 -13.90 -25.46
N GLU A 25 -3.48 -13.37 -25.13
CA GLU A 25 -2.25 -13.74 -25.83
C GLU A 25 -1.27 -14.26 -24.77
N GLU A 26 -1.17 -15.59 -24.72
CA GLU A 26 -0.01 -16.29 -24.21
C GLU A 26 1.23 -15.78 -24.95
N ILE A 27 2.15 -15.17 -24.22
CA ILE A 27 3.52 -15.00 -24.70
C ILE A 27 4.37 -16.01 -23.94
N VAL A 28 4.47 -17.19 -24.55
CA VAL A 28 5.59 -18.10 -24.36
C VAL A 28 6.80 -17.41 -24.99
N SER A 29 7.78 -17.01 -24.18
CA SER A 29 9.11 -16.65 -24.68
C SER A 29 10.08 -17.69 -24.14
N GLU A 30 10.41 -18.61 -25.02
CA GLU A 30 11.50 -19.56 -24.89
C GLU A 30 12.84 -18.82 -24.70
N ASN A 31 13.74 -19.50 -23.98
CA ASN A 31 15.10 -19.08 -23.68
C ASN A 31 15.93 -18.88 -24.95
N GLU A 32 16.70 -17.79 -25.02
CA GLU A 32 17.99 -17.78 -25.74
C GLU A 32 19.04 -16.95 -24.96
N ASP A 33 20.01 -17.68 -24.42
CA ASP A 33 21.44 -17.44 -24.34
C ASP A 33 21.98 -16.10 -23.80
N PHE A 34 22.18 -16.12 -22.48
CA PHE A 34 23.09 -15.24 -21.76
C PHE A 34 24.54 -15.65 -22.01
N VAL A 35 25.23 -14.99 -22.93
CA VAL A 35 26.68 -15.12 -23.09
C VAL A 35 27.38 -14.10 -22.19
N THR A 36 27.82 -14.55 -21.01
CA THR A 36 28.84 -13.85 -20.21
C THR A 36 30.21 -14.14 -20.80
N ASN A 37 30.83 -13.12 -21.41
CA ASN A 37 32.25 -13.15 -21.67
C ASN A 37 32.96 -12.36 -20.56
N GLU A 38 33.25 -13.04 -19.45
CA GLU A 38 34.28 -12.60 -18.52
C GLU A 38 35.64 -12.92 -19.14
N ASN A 39 36.38 -11.90 -19.55
CA ASN A 39 37.83 -12.04 -19.62
C ASN A 39 38.48 -10.72 -19.22
N LEU A 40 38.85 -10.68 -17.94
CA LEU A 40 39.66 -9.65 -17.30
C LEU A 40 41.13 -10.05 -17.46
N ALA A 41 41.87 -9.37 -18.35
CA ALA A 41 43.32 -9.44 -18.38
C ALA A 41 43.88 -8.03 -18.61
N SER A 42 44.57 -7.56 -17.58
CA SER A 42 45.31 -6.31 -17.48
C SER A 42 46.47 -6.27 -18.47
N SER A 43 46.58 -5.18 -19.24
CA SER A 43 47.84 -4.57 -19.65
C SER A 43 47.57 -3.18 -20.22
N ASP A 44 48.24 -2.18 -19.63
CA ASP A 44 48.31 -0.81 -20.11
C ASP A 44 48.78 -0.76 -21.57
N GLU A 45 48.03 -0.06 -22.43
CA GLU A 45 48.55 0.96 -23.36
C GLU A 45 47.45 1.44 -24.33
N GLU A 46 47.45 2.76 -24.55
CA GLU A 46 46.79 3.52 -25.62
C GLU A 46 45.26 3.69 -25.58
N ASN A 47 44.84 4.90 -25.17
CA ASN A 47 43.55 5.51 -25.50
C ASN A 47 43.37 5.56 -27.03
N ASN A 48 42.88 4.48 -27.61
CA ASN A 48 42.29 4.48 -28.93
C ASN A 48 40.78 4.45 -28.74
N GLU A 49 40.12 5.62 -28.80
CA GLU A 49 38.67 5.72 -28.88
C GLU A 49 38.20 5.13 -30.21
N GLU A 50 38.20 3.80 -30.29
CA GLU A 50 37.67 3.07 -31.42
C GLU A 50 36.15 3.20 -31.33
N SER A 51 35.63 4.23 -32.00
CA SER A 51 34.19 4.48 -32.09
C SER A 51 33.50 3.24 -32.64
N VAL A 52 32.88 2.44 -31.76
CA VAL A 52 32.14 1.26 -32.14
C VAL A 52 31.03 1.71 -33.08
N LYS A 53 31.14 1.36 -34.37
CA LYS A 53 30.12 1.70 -35.37
C LYS A 53 28.87 0.89 -35.09
N ILE A 54 27.93 1.48 -34.35
CA ILE A 54 26.65 0.87 -34.02
C ILE A 54 25.87 0.65 -35.32
N THR A 55 25.43 -0.59 -35.55
CA THR A 55 24.62 -0.92 -36.71
C THR A 55 23.17 -0.43 -36.52
N ASP A 56 22.50 -0.08 -37.61
CA ASP A 56 21.09 0.34 -37.58
C ASP A 56 20.18 -0.72 -36.93
N LYS A 57 20.51 -2.01 -37.07
CA LYS A 57 19.77 -3.11 -36.44
C LYS A 57 19.88 -3.05 -34.91
N GLN A 58 21.09 -2.80 -34.37
CA GLN A 58 21.30 -2.64 -32.93
C GLN A 58 20.55 -1.41 -32.40
N VAL A 59 20.57 -0.28 -33.13
CA VAL A 59 19.79 0.91 -32.77
C VAL A 59 18.30 0.62 -32.73
N ARG A 60 17.76 -0.15 -33.69
CA ARG A 60 16.33 -0.54 -33.70
C ARG A 60 15.94 -1.40 -32.50
N ILE A 61 16.75 -2.42 -32.16
CA ILE A 61 16.52 -3.27 -30.99
C ILE A 61 16.56 -2.44 -29.71
N LEU A 62 17.55 -1.55 -29.60
CA LEU A 62 17.68 -0.65 -28.46
C LEU A 62 16.45 0.26 -28.33
N LYS A 63 16.01 0.89 -29.43
CA LYS A 63 14.81 1.72 -29.45
C LYS A 63 13.56 0.95 -29.02
N ALA A 64 13.38 -0.28 -29.50
CA ALA A 64 12.26 -1.13 -29.10
C ALA A 64 12.27 -1.42 -27.59
N LYS A 65 13.44 -1.75 -27.02
CA LYS A 65 13.59 -1.96 -25.56
C LYS A 65 13.32 -0.67 -24.78
N ILE A 66 13.80 0.48 -25.26
CA ILE A 66 13.54 1.79 -24.62
C ILE A 66 12.03 2.10 -24.64
N ILE A 67 11.34 1.88 -25.76
CA ILE A 67 9.90 2.07 -25.86
C ILE A 67 9.15 1.18 -24.86
N GLN A 68 9.52 -0.10 -24.78
CA GLN A 68 8.89 -1.02 -23.83
C GLN A 68 9.16 -0.61 -22.38
N TRP A 69 10.38 -0.15 -22.07
CA TRP A 69 10.73 0.38 -20.75
C TRP A 69 9.91 1.62 -20.39
N LEU A 70 9.73 2.56 -21.33
CA LEU A 70 8.87 3.74 -21.15
C LEU A 70 7.40 3.35 -20.92
N ASN A 71 6.89 2.36 -21.68
CA ASN A 71 5.53 1.86 -21.48
C ASN A 71 5.33 1.27 -20.07
N TYR A 72 6.32 0.56 -19.53
CA TYR A 72 6.28 0.09 -18.15
C TYR A 72 6.27 1.25 -17.15
N ASP A 73 7.11 2.27 -17.36
CA ASP A 73 7.15 3.46 -16.49
C ASP A 73 5.78 4.18 -16.47
N ASP A 74 5.15 4.36 -17.63
CA ASP A 74 3.83 4.98 -17.73
C ASP A 74 2.72 4.13 -17.09
N THR A 75 2.79 2.81 -17.26
CA THR A 75 1.87 1.88 -16.60
C THR A 75 2.01 1.94 -15.08
N ILE A 76 3.24 2.00 -14.56
CA ILE A 76 3.52 2.14 -13.12
C ILE A 76 2.96 3.45 -12.60
N LYS A 77 3.15 4.57 -13.31
CA LYS A 77 2.55 5.87 -12.94
C LYS A 77 1.04 5.77 -12.86
N GLN A 78 0.39 5.19 -13.87
CA GLN A 78 -1.06 5.04 -13.91
C GLN A 78 -1.58 4.15 -12.77
N MET A 79 -0.96 3.00 -12.55
CA MET A 79 -1.30 2.09 -11.45
C MET A 79 -1.10 2.75 -10.09
N THR A 80 -0.06 3.58 -9.92
CA THR A 80 0.20 4.32 -8.68
C THR A 80 -0.92 5.32 -8.37
N VAL A 81 -1.41 6.05 -9.38
CA VAL A 81 -2.55 6.97 -9.23
C VAL A 81 -3.81 6.20 -8.83
N ASN A 82 -4.10 5.08 -9.50
CA ASN A 82 -5.26 4.26 -9.19
C ASN A 82 -5.15 3.62 -7.79
N MET A 83 -3.97 3.15 -7.42
CA MET A 83 -3.67 2.60 -6.10
C MET A 83 -3.93 3.63 -5.00
N LYS A 84 -3.53 4.90 -5.21
CA LYS A 84 -3.82 5.99 -4.26
C LYS A 84 -5.33 6.18 -4.10
N LYS A 85 -6.09 6.26 -5.21
CA LYS A 85 -7.57 6.39 -5.16
C LYS A 85 -8.23 5.25 -4.38
N TYR A 86 -7.80 4.00 -4.60
CA TYR A 86 -8.32 2.85 -3.87
C TYR A 86 -7.93 2.86 -2.39
N LYS A 87 -6.72 3.29 -2.04
CA LYS A 87 -6.28 3.44 -0.64
C LYS A 87 -7.09 4.51 0.09
N ASP A 88 -7.33 5.66 -0.55
CA ASP A 88 -8.12 6.75 0.03
C ASP A 88 -9.59 6.35 0.22
N SER A 89 -10.18 5.72 -0.80
CA SER A 89 -11.56 5.20 -0.74
C SER A 89 -11.70 4.11 0.33
N LYS A 90 -10.71 3.20 0.43
CA LYS A 90 -10.68 2.17 1.46
C LYS A 90 -10.63 2.78 2.87
N LYS A 91 -9.79 3.80 3.07
CA LYS A 91 -9.68 4.48 4.37
C LYS A 91 -10.98 5.18 4.73
N HIS A 92 -11.60 5.88 3.78
CA HIS A 92 -12.90 6.51 4.01
C HIS A 92 -13.99 5.49 4.39
N GLN A 93 -14.01 4.35 3.71
CA GLN A 93 -14.93 3.26 4.03
C GLN A 93 -14.65 2.66 5.42
N GLU A 94 -13.38 2.49 5.78
CA GLU A 94 -12.95 2.02 7.10
C GLU A 94 -13.44 2.95 8.21
N ASP A 95 -13.24 4.27 8.06
CA ASP A 95 -13.72 5.26 9.03
C ASP A 95 -15.26 5.21 9.16
N SER A 96 -15.97 5.05 8.03
CA SER A 96 -17.44 4.90 8.02
C SER A 96 -17.90 3.65 8.76
N ILE A 97 -17.26 2.50 8.51
CA ILE A 97 -17.56 1.24 9.20
C ILE A 97 -17.27 1.35 10.70
N MET A 98 -16.16 1.98 11.10
CA MET A 98 -15.86 2.19 12.52
C MET A 98 -16.93 3.01 13.23
N ASN A 99 -17.37 4.10 12.59
CA ASN A 99 -18.46 4.91 13.12
C ASN A 99 -19.76 4.09 13.26
N MET A 100 -20.03 3.15 12.35
CA MET A 100 -21.19 2.25 12.46
C MET A 100 -21.02 1.24 13.60
N ILE A 101 -19.86 0.61 13.73
CA ILE A 101 -19.54 -0.32 14.83
C ILE A 101 -19.76 0.37 16.19
N ASP A 102 -19.30 1.62 16.33
CA ASP A 102 -19.45 2.39 17.55
C ASP A 102 -20.91 2.79 17.80
N LYS A 103 -21.63 3.22 16.75
CA LYS A 103 -23.08 3.53 16.84
C LYS A 103 -23.92 2.32 17.24
N PHE A 104 -23.57 1.13 16.75
CA PHE A 104 -24.28 -0.10 17.06
C PHE A 104 -23.80 -0.78 18.36
N GLY A 105 -22.78 -0.21 19.02
CA GLY A 105 -22.26 -0.78 20.27
C GLY A 105 -21.61 -2.15 20.10
N LEU A 106 -21.11 -2.47 18.91
CA LEU A 106 -20.52 -3.78 18.60
C LEU A 106 -19.10 -3.93 19.18
N GLY A 107 -18.43 -2.83 19.53
CA GLY A 107 -17.12 -2.86 20.18
C GLY A 107 -16.09 -3.66 19.40
N GLU A 108 -15.46 -4.65 20.05
CA GLU A 108 -14.44 -5.53 19.47
C GLU A 108 -15.01 -6.85 18.93
N ASN A 109 -16.34 -6.96 18.81
CA ASN A 109 -16.99 -8.17 18.32
C ASN A 109 -16.57 -8.47 16.88
N LYS A 110 -16.40 -9.75 16.59
CA LYS A 110 -16.02 -10.25 15.27
C LYS A 110 -17.26 -10.41 14.40
N ILE A 111 -17.19 -9.87 13.19
CA ILE A 111 -18.26 -9.87 12.20
C ILE A 111 -17.80 -10.71 11.01
N ASP A 112 -18.57 -11.72 10.67
CA ASP A 112 -18.36 -12.51 9.46
C ASP A 112 -19.01 -11.80 8.27
N VAL A 113 -18.24 -11.65 7.20
CA VAL A 113 -18.67 -11.02 5.95
C VAL A 113 -18.70 -12.08 4.87
N GLU A 114 -19.89 -12.32 4.32
CA GLU A 114 -20.13 -13.29 3.26
C GLU A 114 -20.28 -12.58 1.92
N ASP A 115 -19.86 -13.22 0.83
CA ASP A 115 -20.16 -12.75 -0.52
C ASP A 115 -21.40 -13.47 -1.06
N ASN A 116 -22.19 -12.80 -1.89
CA ASN A 116 -23.52 -13.27 -2.32
C ASN A 116 -23.49 -14.60 -3.11
N ASN A 117 -22.30 -15.11 -3.46
CA ASN A 117 -22.12 -16.16 -4.47
C ASN A 117 -21.24 -17.37 -4.05
N ASP A 118 -20.74 -17.50 -2.82
CA ASP A 118 -20.25 -18.76 -2.20
C ASP A 118 -19.21 -18.52 -1.09
N GLY A 119 -19.72 -18.09 0.06
CA GLY A 119 -19.04 -18.31 1.33
C GLY A 119 -18.33 -17.10 1.93
N LEU A 120 -17.73 -17.39 3.09
CA LEU A 120 -17.14 -16.40 3.98
C LEU A 120 -15.96 -15.67 3.32
N ARG A 121 -16.18 -14.40 2.97
CA ARG A 121 -15.15 -13.50 2.42
C ARG A 121 -14.10 -13.14 3.47
N GLY A 122 -14.50 -13.08 4.74
CA GLY A 122 -13.59 -12.98 5.86
C GLY A 122 -14.25 -12.48 7.14
N ARG A 123 -13.52 -12.59 8.24
CA ARG A 123 -13.95 -12.09 9.55
C ARG A 123 -13.26 -10.76 9.84
N VAL A 124 -14.01 -9.75 10.25
CA VAL A 124 -13.52 -8.40 10.51
C VAL A 124 -13.93 -7.94 11.91
N TYR A 125 -13.06 -7.20 12.59
CA TYR A 125 -13.37 -6.59 13.88
C TYR A 125 -12.61 -5.28 14.05
N LYS A 126 -13.11 -4.43 14.96
CA LYS A 126 -12.41 -3.22 15.40
C LYS A 126 -11.22 -3.63 16.25
N TYR A 127 -10.02 -3.26 15.82
CA TYR A 127 -8.80 -3.47 16.58
C TYR A 127 -8.28 -2.15 17.12
N LYS A 128 -7.90 -2.15 18.39
CA LYS A 128 -7.30 -1.01 19.08
C LYS A 128 -5.85 -1.32 19.40
N THR A 129 -4.94 -0.50 18.89
CA THR A 129 -3.53 -0.53 19.30
C THR A 129 -3.23 0.68 20.17
N THR A 130 -2.58 0.45 21.30
CA THR A 130 -2.12 1.49 22.22
C THR A 130 -0.60 1.51 22.22
N THR A 131 -0.02 2.67 21.95
CA THR A 131 1.44 2.85 21.91
C THR A 131 1.83 4.04 22.75
N LYS A 132 2.88 3.90 23.58
CA LYS A 132 3.50 5.04 24.26
C LYS A 132 4.25 5.90 23.25
N GLY A 133 4.18 7.22 23.39
CA GLY A 133 4.96 8.14 22.53
C GLY A 133 6.46 7.81 22.61
N PRO A 134 7.23 7.96 21.51
CA PRO A 134 8.61 7.49 21.44
C PRO A 134 9.53 8.22 22.44
N LEU A 135 10.47 7.49 23.04
CA LEU A 135 11.45 8.02 23.98
C LEU A 135 12.77 7.26 23.83
N LYS A 136 13.89 7.97 23.77
CA LYS A 136 15.23 7.38 23.77
C LYS A 136 15.75 7.34 25.21
N GLU A 137 15.43 6.26 25.91
CA GLU A 137 15.73 6.08 27.34
C GLU A 137 17.22 6.26 27.65
N GLU A 138 18.11 5.79 26.77
CA GLU A 138 19.57 5.90 26.96
C GLU A 138 20.06 7.35 27.02
N ILE A 139 19.59 8.21 26.10
CA ILE A 139 20.00 9.62 26.06
C ILE A 139 19.57 10.34 27.33
N ILE A 140 18.35 10.06 27.78
CA ILE A 140 17.78 10.67 28.98
C ILE A 140 18.49 10.14 30.22
N LYS A 141 18.76 8.84 30.30
CA LYS A 141 19.50 8.24 31.39
C LYS A 141 20.89 8.86 31.50
N ASN A 142 21.62 9.02 30.39
CA ASN A 142 22.95 9.63 30.38
C ASN A 142 22.92 11.09 30.86
N ALA A 143 21.98 11.89 30.36
CA ALA A 143 21.83 13.28 30.79
C ALA A 143 21.46 13.39 32.29
N LEU A 144 20.59 12.52 32.79
CA LEU A 144 20.21 12.48 34.20
C LEU A 144 21.35 11.98 35.08
N MET A 145 22.14 11.01 34.61
CA MET A 145 23.35 10.55 35.30
C MET A 145 24.40 11.65 35.41
N GLU A 146 24.58 12.46 34.38
CA GLU A 146 25.49 13.61 34.39
C GLU A 146 25.08 14.65 35.45
N ALA A 147 23.78 14.95 35.53
CA ALA A 147 23.24 15.97 36.43
C ALA A 147 23.15 15.50 37.89
N MET A 148 22.65 14.29 38.14
CA MET A 148 22.33 13.79 39.48
C MET A 148 23.43 12.90 40.08
N ARG A 149 24.23 12.25 39.24
CA ARG A 149 25.32 11.32 39.62
C ARG A 149 24.91 10.19 40.59
N ASP A 150 23.61 9.92 40.72
CA ASP A 150 23.05 8.84 41.54
C ASP A 150 22.21 7.92 40.64
N GLU A 151 22.75 6.74 40.35
CA GLU A 151 22.11 5.77 39.48
C GLU A 151 20.74 5.30 39.99
N LYS A 152 20.57 5.16 41.31
CA LYS A 152 19.32 4.68 41.89
C LYS A 152 18.20 5.70 41.66
N GLN A 153 18.49 6.97 41.90
CA GLN A 153 17.53 8.05 41.68
C GLN A 153 17.21 8.24 40.20
N VAL A 154 18.22 8.17 39.33
CA VAL A 154 18.02 8.28 37.88
C VAL A 154 17.12 7.17 37.36
N ASN A 155 17.35 5.92 37.77
CA ASN A 155 16.51 4.79 37.38
C ASN A 155 15.07 4.93 37.89
N GLN A 156 14.87 5.44 39.11
CA GLN A 156 13.53 5.72 39.64
C GLN A 156 12.82 6.82 38.86
N LEU A 157 13.54 7.88 38.48
CA LEU A 157 12.99 8.99 37.72
C LEU A 157 12.62 8.56 36.30
N LEU A 158 13.47 7.76 35.64
CA LEU A 158 13.21 7.21 34.32
C LEU A 158 11.92 6.37 34.31
N LYS A 159 11.74 5.49 35.32
CA LYS A 159 10.48 4.74 35.50
C LYS A 159 9.26 5.65 35.67
N LYS A 160 9.40 6.78 36.38
CA LYS A 160 8.32 7.77 36.53
C LYS A 160 8.02 8.51 35.22
N ILE A 161 9.04 8.78 34.41
CA ILE A 161 8.86 9.35 33.07
C ILE A 161 8.10 8.34 32.20
N ASP A 162 8.51 7.07 32.20
CA ASP A 162 7.89 6.04 31.37
C ASP A 162 6.45 5.69 31.73
N SER A 163 6.09 5.79 33.01
CA SER A 163 4.72 5.57 33.46
C SER A 163 3.80 6.74 33.12
N LYS A 164 4.33 7.96 33.08
CA LYS A 164 3.59 9.18 32.72
C LYS A 164 3.59 9.50 31.22
N ARG A 165 4.23 8.67 30.39
CA ARG A 165 4.26 8.87 28.93
C ARG A 165 2.84 8.85 28.37
N PRO A 166 2.51 9.79 27.46
CA PRO A 166 1.21 9.80 26.81
C PRO A 166 1.03 8.54 25.98
N LEU A 167 -0.18 7.98 26.06
CA LEU A 167 -0.62 6.86 25.26
C LEU A 167 -1.37 7.39 24.04
N THR A 168 -0.93 6.97 22.86
CA THR A 168 -1.65 7.21 21.62
C THR A 168 -2.41 5.95 21.25
N GLU A 169 -3.70 6.10 20.98
CA GLU A 169 -4.56 5.01 20.55
C GLU A 169 -4.82 5.11 19.05
N ARG A 170 -4.70 4.00 18.34
CA ARG A 170 -5.09 3.90 16.93
C ARG A 170 -6.08 2.76 16.77
N CYS A 171 -7.24 3.09 16.22
CA CYS A 171 -8.27 2.12 15.86
C CYS A 171 -8.21 1.84 14.35
N TYR A 172 -8.34 0.59 13.96
CA TYR A 172 -8.39 0.17 12.55
C TYR A 172 -9.09 -1.19 12.40
N LEU A 173 -9.60 -1.49 11.20
CA LEU A 173 -10.29 -2.74 10.94
C LEU A 173 -9.26 -3.83 10.66
N LYS A 174 -9.31 -4.90 11.45
CA LYS A 174 -8.45 -6.06 11.26
C LYS A 174 -9.24 -7.20 10.62
N ARG A 175 -8.68 -7.77 9.55
CA ARG A 175 -9.23 -8.94 8.85
C ARG A 175 -8.52 -10.22 9.29
N THR A 176 -9.28 -11.27 9.57
CA THR A 176 -8.78 -12.63 9.84
C THR A 176 -9.43 -13.63 8.90
N LYS A 177 -8.79 -14.80 8.71
CA LYS A 177 -9.46 -15.94 8.07
C LYS A 177 -10.63 -16.32 8.97
N GLY A 178 -11.84 -16.25 8.45
CA GLY A 178 -13.00 -16.73 9.19
C GLY A 178 -13.00 -18.26 9.24
N ALA A 179 -13.71 -18.83 10.19
CA ALA A 179 -13.94 -20.27 10.21
C ALA A 179 -15.04 -20.59 9.20
N LYS A 180 -14.79 -21.52 8.29
CA LYS A 180 -15.90 -22.21 7.61
C LYS A 180 -16.43 -23.21 8.65
N GLU A 181 -17.67 -23.04 9.06
CA GLU A 181 -18.40 -24.11 9.76
C GLU A 181 -18.67 -25.26 8.80
#